data_AF-A0A2V3HTV8-F1
#
_entry.id   AF-A0A2V3HTV8-F1
#
_cell.length_a   1.000
_cell.length_b   1.000
_cell.length_c   1.000
_cell.angle_alpha   90.00
_cell.angle_beta   90.00
_cell.angle_gamma   90.00
#
_symmetry.space_group_name_H-M   'P 1'
#
loop_
_entity.id
_entity.type
_entity.pdbx_description
1 polymer ?
#
loop_
_entity_poly.entity_id
_entity_poly.type
_entity_poly.pdbx_seq_one_letter_code
_entity_poly.pdbx_strand_id
1 'polypeptide(L)' 'MIEWKMNELDLEGHEVACVGDRLVTDIELAARAGVRGVLVLSGEASREDLS' A
#
# COMPACT_ATOMS: atom_id res chain seq x y z
N MET A 1 10.30 -4.26 1.84
CA MET A 1 9.78 -5.65 1.71
C MET A 1 9.14 -5.88 0.34
N ILE A 2 8.49 -4.89 -0.25
CA ILE A 2 7.98 -4.99 -1.63
C ILE A 2 9.04 -4.61 -2.67
N GLU A 3 10.07 -3.83 -2.32
CA GLU A 3 11.09 -3.37 -3.29
C GLU A 3 11.84 -4.53 -3.94
N TRP A 4 12.14 -5.59 -3.16
CA TRP A 4 12.78 -6.79 -3.71
C TRP A 4 11.91 -7.45 -4.80
N LYS A 5 10.59 -7.51 -4.58
CA LYS A 5 9.66 -8.11 -5.53
C LYS A 5 9.49 -7.23 -6.77
N MET A 6 9.48 -5.92 -6.60
CA MET A 6 9.45 -4.96 -7.70
C MET A 6 10.71 -5.10 -8.58
N ASN A 7 11.88 -5.19 -7.95
CA ASN A 7 13.15 -5.41 -8.66
C ASN A 7 13.20 -6.77 -9.37
N GLU A 8 12.66 -7.83 -8.77
CA GLU A 8 12.61 -9.16 -9.38
C GLU A 8 11.71 -9.17 -10.64
N LEU A 9 10.64 -8.38 -10.63
CA LEU A 9 9.64 -8.31 -11.70
C LEU A 9 9.90 -7.17 -12.70
N ASP A 10 10.97 -6.40 -12.53
CA ASP A 10 11.29 -5.21 -13.33
C ASP A 10 10.13 -4.20 -13.40
N LEU A 11 9.51 -3.94 -12.23
CA LEU A 11 8.37 -3.03 -12.10
C LEU A 11 8.79 -1.69 -11.50
N GLU A 12 8.31 -0.61 -12.12
CA GLU A 12 8.43 0.74 -11.58
C GLU A 12 7.33 1.05 -10.56
N GLY A 13 7.58 2.00 -9.66
CA GLY A 13 6.62 2.34 -8.59
C GLY A 13 5.25 2.82 -9.10
N HIS A 14 5.20 3.35 -10.32
CA HIS A 14 3.95 3.80 -10.94
C HIS A 14 3.09 2.64 -11.49
N GLU A 15 3.68 1.46 -11.66
CA GLU A 15 3.05 0.22 -12.12
C GLU A 15 2.52 -0.64 -10.97
N VAL A 16 2.83 -0.25 -9.74
CA VAL A 16 2.53 -1.02 -8.52
C VAL A 16 1.53 -0.27 -7.65
N ALA A 17 0.58 -1.02 -7.11
CA ALA A 17 -0.34 -0.55 -6.09
C ALA A 17 -0.38 -1.54 -4.91
N CYS A 18 -0.25 -1.01 -3.69
CA CYS A 18 -0.43 -1.75 -2.46
C CYS A 18 -1.87 -1.57 -1.98
N VAL A 19 -2.60 -2.68 -1.86
CA VAL A 19 -4.02 -2.70 -1.45
C VAL A 19 -4.12 -3.31 -0.06
N GLY A 20 -4.79 -2.62 0.87
CA GLY A 20 -4.93 -3.12 2.23
C GLY A 20 -6.04 -2.43 3.01
N ASP A 21 -6.35 -2.98 4.18
CA ASP A 21 -7.43 -2.53 5.05
C ASP A 21 -6.92 -1.85 6.32
N ARG A 22 -5.59 -1.65 6.46
CA ARG A 22 -5.00 -0.97 7.62
C ARG A 22 -4.11 0.19 7.18
N LEU A 23 -4.37 1.37 7.75
CA LEU A 23 -3.61 2.60 7.45
C LEU A 23 -2.12 2.48 7.84
N VAL A 24 -1.85 2.08 9.09
CA VAL A 24 -0.49 2.11 9.66
C VAL A 24 0.43 1.05 9.06
N THR A 25 -0.13 -0.04 8.51
CA THR A 25 0.66 -1.10 7.88
C THR A 25 0.68 -0.97 6.38
N ASP A 26 -0.47 -1.00 5.70
CA ASP A 26 -0.51 -1.16 4.25
C ASP A 26 -0.24 0.16 3.53
N ILE A 27 -0.85 1.25 4.01
CA ILE A 27 -0.70 2.57 3.39
C ILE A 27 0.68 3.18 3.72
N GLU A 28 1.16 2.99 4.95
CA GLU A 28 2.53 3.36 5.31
C GLU A 28 3.57 2.56 4.50
N LEU A 29 3.34 1.26 4.29
CA LEU A 29 4.18 0.43 3.41
C LEU A 29 4.18 0.96 1.97
N ALA A 30 3.02 1.34 1.45
CA ALA A 30 2.89 1.93 0.12
C ALA A 30 3.69 3.24 0.01
N ALA A 31 3.57 4.12 1.00
CA ALA A 31 4.27 5.39 1.05
C ALA A 31 5.79 5.20 1.14
N ARG A 32 6.27 4.29 1.99
CA ARG A 32 7.71 4.01 2.16
C ARG A 32 8.34 3.42 0.91
N ALA A 33 7.60 2.57 0.19
CA ALA A 33 8.06 1.97 -1.05
C ALA A 33 7.85 2.89 -2.29
N GLY A 34 7.23 4.05 -2.12
CA GLY A 34 6.97 4.99 -3.22
C GLY A 34 5.96 4.48 -4.25
N VAL A 35 5.03 3.63 -3.85
CA VAL A 35 3.99 3.05 -4.72
C VAL A 35 2.61 3.61 -4.40
N ARG A 36 1.62 3.40 -5.27
CA ARG A 36 0.24 3.79 -4.95
C ARG A 36 -0.30 2.97 -3.78
N GLY A 37 -0.90 3.60 -2.79
CA GLY A 37 -1.66 2.94 -1.73
C GLY A 37 -3.16 2.99 -2.02
N VAL A 38 -3.86 1.87 -1.84
CA VAL A 38 -5.32 1.75 -1.97
C VAL A 38 -5.86 1.19 -0.67
N LEU A 39 -6.55 2.04 0.10
CA LEU A 39 -7.22 1.63 1.33
C LEU A 39 -8.62 1.09 1.02
N VAL A 40 -8.91 -0.12 1.49
CA VAL A 40 -10.25 -0.71 1.43
C VAL A 40 -10.88 -0.74 2.81
N LEU A 41 -12.09 -0.18 2.93
CA LEU A 41 -12.81 -0.02 4.20
C LEU A 41 -13.70 -1.24 4.52
N SER A 42 -13.26 -2.42 4.10
CA SER A 42 -14.00 -3.69 4.28
C SER A 42 -13.46 -4.53 5.44
N GLY A 43 -12.35 -4.11 6.06
CA GLY A 43 -11.67 -4.83 7.12
C GLY A 43 -11.56 -3.99 8.39
N GLU A 44 -10.33 -3.78 8.86
CA GLU A 44 -10.09 -3.12 10.14
C GLU A 44 -10.18 -1.59 10.09
N ALA A 45 -9.73 -0.95 9.00
CA ALA A 45 -9.89 0.48 8.84
C ALA A 45 -11.35 0.83 8.56
N SER A 46 -11.87 1.71 9.40
CA SER A 46 -13.19 2.31 9.27
C SER A 46 -13.09 3.71 8.68
N ARG A 47 -14.23 4.31 8.32
CA ARG A 47 -14.27 5.72 7.88
C ARG A 47 -13.85 6.69 8.98
N GLU A 48 -13.98 6.29 10.25
CA GLU A 48 -13.63 7.13 11.39
C GLU A 48 -12.10 7.30 11.50
N ASP A 49 -11.33 6.30 11.04
CA ASP A 49 -9.87 6.36 11.01
C ASP A 49 -9.30 7.29 9.93
N LEU A 50 -10.15 7.82 9.05
CA LEU A 50 -9.79 8.80 8.01
C LEU A 50 -10.00 10.26 8.45
N SER A 51 -10.40 10.50 9.70
CA SER A 51 -10.75 11.83 10.22
C SER A 51 -9.57 12.66 10.72
#